data_AF-A0A0D9RG28-F1
#
_entry.id   AF-A0A0D9RG28-F1
#
_cell.length_a   1.000
_cell.length_b   1.000
_cell.length_c   1.000
_cell.angle_alpha   90.00
_cell.angle_beta   90.00
_cell.angle_gamma   90.00
#
_symmetry.space_group_name_H-M   'P 1'
#
loop_
_entity.id
_entity.type
_entity.pdbx_description
1 polymer ?
#
loop_
_entity_poly.entity_id
_entity_poly.type
_entity_poly.pdbx_seq_one_letter_code
_entity_poly.pdbx_strand_id
1 'polypeptide(L)'
;LSPRFPRPVTVEPMDQLDDEEGLPEKLVIKNQQFHKEREQPPRFAQPGSFEYEYAMRWKALIEMEKQQQDQVDRNIKEAREKLEMEMEAARHEHQVMLMRQDLMRRQEELRRMEELHNQEVQKRKQLELRQEEERRRREEEMRRQQEEMMRRQQEGFKGTFPDAREQEIRMGQMAMGGAMGINNRGAMPPAPVPAGTPAPPGPATMMPDGTLGLTPPTTERFGQAATMEGIGAIGGTPPAFNRAAPGAEFAPNKRRRY
;
A
#
# COMPACT_ATOMS: atom_id res chain seq x y z
N LEU A 1 30.06 -1.06 -7.15
CA LEU A 1 29.60 -0.69 -5.79
C LEU A 1 28.24 -0.04 -5.95
N SER A 2 27.13 -0.77 -5.71
CA SER A 2 25.79 -0.19 -5.79
C SER A 2 25.64 0.92 -4.75
N PRO A 3 24.92 2.02 -5.04
CA PRO A 3 24.60 3.03 -4.05
C PRO A 3 23.49 2.45 -3.16
N ARG A 4 23.87 1.50 -2.31
CA ARG A 4 23.10 1.11 -1.14
C ARG A 4 23.30 2.24 -0.15
N PHE A 5 22.22 2.68 0.49
CA PHE A 5 22.18 3.83 1.39
C PHE A 5 23.43 3.95 2.27
N PRO A 6 23.99 5.16 2.44
CA PRO A 6 25.22 5.33 3.19
C PRO A 6 24.98 4.94 4.65
N ARG A 7 25.55 3.81 5.07
CA ARG A 7 25.58 3.44 6.49
C ARG A 7 26.45 4.47 7.22
N PRO A 8 25.99 5.05 8.34
CA PRO A 8 26.80 5.97 9.11
C PRO A 8 28.03 5.24 9.64
N VAL A 9 29.19 5.89 9.55
CA VAL A 9 30.44 5.39 10.11
C VAL A 9 30.55 5.88 11.54
N THR A 10 30.68 4.94 12.49
CA THR A 10 31.04 5.23 13.87
C THR A 10 32.54 5.02 14.05
N VAL A 11 33.21 5.95 14.73
CA VAL A 11 34.65 5.87 15.00
C VAL A 11 34.83 5.85 16.51
N GLU A 12 35.49 4.80 16.99
CA GLU A 12 35.93 4.66 18.37
C GLU A 12 37.46 4.59 18.37
N PRO A 13 38.16 5.23 19.34
CA PRO A 13 39.59 5.06 19.49
C PRO A 13 39.93 3.58 19.61
N MET A 14 40.96 3.12 18.90
CA MET A 14 41.41 1.75 19.02
C MET A 14 42.11 1.55 20.36
N ASP A 15 41.60 0.64 21.17
CA ASP A 15 42.24 0.26 22.42
C ASP A 15 43.60 -0.40 22.13
N GLN A 16 44.68 0.20 22.66
CA GLN A 16 46.03 -0.35 22.57
C GLN A 16 46.22 -1.32 23.72
N LEU A 17 46.09 -2.61 23.43
CA LEU A 17 46.33 -3.70 24.36
C LEU A 17 47.66 -4.36 23.99
N ASP A 18 48.53 -4.59 24.97
CA ASP A 18 49.80 -5.30 24.78
C ASP A 18 49.55 -6.81 24.62
N ASP A 19 49.92 -7.34 23.46
CA ASP A 19 49.85 -8.75 23.09
C ASP A 19 51.23 -9.41 22.91
N GLU A 20 52.33 -8.65 22.97
CA GLU A 20 53.70 -9.15 22.76
C GLU A 20 54.43 -9.48 24.07
N GLU A 21 54.45 -8.56 25.05
CA GLU A 21 55.22 -8.75 26.29
C GLU A 21 54.36 -9.30 27.43
N GLY A 22 53.10 -8.86 27.51
CA GLY A 22 52.14 -9.27 28.52
C GLY A 22 52.60 -8.92 29.95
N LEU A 23 52.21 -9.73 30.94
CA LEU A 23 52.60 -9.53 32.33
C LEU A 23 53.60 -10.61 32.80
N PRO A 24 54.92 -10.40 32.61
CA PRO A 24 55.91 -11.37 33.01
C PRO A 24 56.05 -11.45 34.54
N GLU A 25 56.32 -12.66 35.05
CA GLU A 25 56.42 -12.97 36.48
C GLU A 25 57.36 -12.03 37.27
N LYS A 26 58.47 -11.61 36.64
CA LYS A 26 59.45 -10.70 37.23
C LYS A 26 58.88 -9.31 37.56
N LEU A 27 57.82 -8.89 36.86
CA LEU A 27 57.13 -7.61 37.03
C LEU A 27 55.90 -7.71 37.95
N VAL A 28 55.50 -8.93 38.34
CA VAL A 28 54.36 -9.14 39.25
C VAL A 28 54.72 -8.68 40.65
N ILE A 29 53.81 -7.92 41.28
CA ILE A 29 53.98 -7.43 42.64
C ILE A 29 53.80 -8.59 43.63
N LYS A 30 54.87 -8.93 44.36
CA LYS A 30 54.92 -10.04 45.33
C LYS A 30 54.36 -9.63 46.70
N ASN A 31 53.08 -9.29 46.74
CA ASN A 31 52.38 -9.01 47.99
C ASN A 31 51.94 -10.31 48.70
N GLN A 32 51.31 -10.21 49.87
CA GLN A 32 50.81 -11.40 50.59
C GLN A 32 49.77 -12.19 49.78
N GLN A 33 48.93 -11.51 49.00
CA GLN A 33 47.90 -12.17 48.18
C GLN A 33 48.53 -13.03 47.08
N PHE A 34 49.58 -12.53 46.42
CA PHE A 34 50.34 -13.26 45.41
C PHE A 34 50.88 -14.60 45.95
N HIS A 35 51.44 -14.58 47.18
CA HIS A 35 51.93 -15.81 47.80
C HIS A 35 50.79 -16.76 48.15
N LYS A 36 49.70 -16.24 48.73
CA LYS A 36 48.52 -17.02 49.10
C LYS A 36 47.84 -17.71 47.92
N GLU A 37 47.66 -17.02 46.80
CA GLU A 37 47.03 -17.60 45.59
C GLU A 37 47.87 -18.72 44.96
N ARG A 38 49.18 -18.72 45.21
CA ARG A 38 50.14 -19.69 44.65
C ARG A 38 50.50 -20.84 45.58
N GLU A 39 49.96 -20.86 46.80
CA GLU A 39 50.11 -22.02 47.71
C GLU A 39 49.54 -23.29 47.08
N GLN A 40 48.50 -23.15 46.24
CA GLN A 40 47.89 -24.26 45.54
C GLN A 40 48.28 -24.26 44.06
N PRO A 41 48.83 -25.36 43.52
CA PRO A 41 49.14 -25.44 42.10
C PRO A 41 47.86 -25.47 41.26
N PRO A 42 47.94 -25.11 39.96
CA PRO A 42 46.86 -25.29 39.02
C PRO A 42 46.35 -26.73 39.05
N ARG A 43 45.04 -26.92 39.23
CA ARG A 43 44.41 -28.23 39.36
C ARG A 43 42.98 -28.22 38.82
N PHE A 44 42.43 -29.41 38.61
CA PHE A 44 41.00 -29.59 38.43
C PHE A 44 40.33 -29.84 39.77
N ALA A 45 39.33 -29.02 40.10
CA ALA A 45 38.48 -29.23 41.27
C ALA A 45 37.78 -30.60 41.16
N GLN A 46 37.81 -31.38 42.23
CA GLN A 46 37.21 -32.71 42.25
C GLN A 46 35.68 -32.60 42.39
N PRO A 47 34.88 -33.39 41.65
CA PRO A 47 33.43 -33.43 41.83
C PRO A 47 33.05 -33.68 43.30
N GLY A 48 32.01 -32.98 43.78
CA GLY A 48 31.57 -33.05 45.18
C GLY A 48 32.40 -32.21 46.16
N SER A 49 33.50 -31.58 45.72
CA SER A 49 34.19 -30.56 46.52
C SER A 49 33.45 -29.22 46.46
N PHE A 50 33.60 -28.41 47.51
CA PHE A 50 33.04 -27.05 47.53
C PHE A 50 33.55 -26.18 46.37
N GLU A 51 34.84 -26.29 46.04
CA GLU A 51 35.47 -25.57 44.92
C GLU A 51 34.81 -25.91 43.58
N TYR A 52 34.53 -27.19 43.33
CA TYR A 52 33.89 -27.65 42.11
C TYR A 52 32.47 -27.07 42.00
N GLU A 53 31.66 -27.19 43.05
CA GLU A 53 30.30 -26.65 43.08
C GLU A 53 30.27 -25.13 42.86
N TYR A 54 31.20 -24.40 43.49
CA TYR A 54 31.34 -22.95 43.29
C TYR A 54 31.74 -22.61 41.85
N ALA A 55 32.74 -23.30 41.29
CA ALA A 55 33.18 -23.09 39.92
C ALA A 55 32.06 -23.40 38.90
N MET A 56 31.25 -24.42 39.16
CA MET A 56 30.10 -24.77 38.30
C MET A 56 29.01 -23.70 38.32
N ARG A 57 28.70 -23.11 39.48
CA ARG A 57 27.78 -21.96 39.56
C ARG A 57 28.34 -20.75 38.81
N TRP A 58 29.65 -20.50 38.92
CA TRP A 58 30.30 -19.41 38.18
C TRP A 58 30.25 -19.62 36.67
N LYS A 59 30.50 -20.86 36.20
CA LYS A 59 30.33 -21.23 34.79
C LYS A 59 28.91 -21.01 34.28
N ALA A 60 27.90 -21.32 35.09
CA ALA A 60 26.51 -21.07 34.75
C ALA A 60 26.20 -19.57 34.59
N LEU A 61 26.84 -18.70 35.40
CA LEU A 61 26.72 -17.25 35.23
C LEU A 61 27.35 -16.76 33.92
N ILE A 62 28.54 -17.25 33.58
CA ILE A 62 29.21 -16.91 32.30
C ILE A 62 28.37 -17.36 31.10
N GLU A 63 27.79 -18.57 31.18
CA GLU A 63 26.92 -19.08 30.12
C GLU A 63 25.64 -18.24 29.98
N MET A 64 25.05 -17.82 31.10
CA MET A 64 23.90 -16.93 31.10
C MET A 64 24.23 -15.54 30.53
N GLU A 65 25.37 -14.96 30.90
CA GLU A 65 25.88 -13.70 30.34
C GLU A 65 26.03 -13.80 28.82
N LYS A 66 26.68 -14.88 28.36
CA LYS A 66 26.84 -15.16 26.93
C LYS A 66 25.49 -15.26 26.22
N GLN A 67 24.51 -15.97 26.78
CA GLN A 67 23.18 -16.10 26.20
C GLN A 67 22.47 -14.74 26.07
N GLN A 68 22.61 -13.86 27.07
CA GLN A 68 22.05 -12.52 27.01
C GLN A 68 22.73 -11.67 25.95
N GLN A 69 24.06 -11.71 25.88
CA GLN A 69 24.84 -11.00 24.86
C GLN A 69 24.45 -11.47 23.46
N ASP A 70 24.44 -12.78 23.21
CA ASP A 70 24.04 -13.38 21.93
C ASP A 70 22.60 -13.00 21.55
N GLN A 71 21.69 -12.91 22.52
CA GLN A 71 20.32 -12.49 22.26
C GLN A 71 20.23 -11.01 21.85
N VAL A 72 20.96 -10.13 22.53
CA VAL A 72 21.03 -8.72 22.17
C VAL A 72 21.65 -8.55 20.79
N ASP A 73 22.74 -9.26 20.50
CA ASP A 73 23.43 -9.20 19.21
C ASP A 73 22.53 -9.66 18.07
N ARG A 74 21.76 -10.74 18.27
CA ARG A 74 20.73 -11.18 17.31
C ARG A 74 19.66 -10.10 17.10
N ASN A 75 19.11 -9.55 18.18
CA ASN A 75 18.06 -8.52 18.10
C ASN A 75 18.55 -7.26 17.36
N ILE A 76 19.77 -6.82 17.65
CA ILE A 76 20.37 -5.65 17.01
C ILE A 76 20.64 -5.93 15.52
N LYS A 77 21.13 -7.12 15.19
CA LYS A 77 21.35 -7.52 13.80
C LYS A 77 20.03 -7.55 13.01
N GLU A 78 18.99 -8.20 13.55
CA GLU A 78 17.67 -8.26 12.91
C GLU A 78 17.05 -6.87 12.72
N ALA A 79 17.19 -5.98 13.72
CA ALA A 79 16.71 -4.61 13.61
C ALA A 79 17.44 -3.82 12.50
N ARG A 80 18.76 -4.02 12.35
CA ARG A 80 19.56 -3.40 11.27
C ARG A 80 19.13 -3.93 9.89
N GLU A 81 18.99 -5.25 9.75
CA GLU A 81 18.53 -5.88 8.51
C GLU A 81 17.12 -5.42 8.12
N LYS A 82 16.22 -5.32 9.09
CA LYS A 82 14.87 -4.79 8.88
C LYS A 82 14.89 -3.35 8.38
N LEU A 83 15.69 -2.48 8.99
CA LEU A 83 15.85 -1.10 8.55
C LEU A 83 16.36 -1.03 7.10
N GLU A 84 17.31 -1.88 6.73
CA GLU A 84 17.83 -1.92 5.37
C GLU A 84 16.78 -2.35 4.33
N MET A 85 15.95 -3.34 4.66
CA MET A 85 14.82 -3.74 3.82
C MET A 85 13.80 -2.60 3.66
N GLU A 86 13.44 -1.93 4.75
CA GLU A 86 12.50 -0.79 4.73
C GLU A 86 13.03 0.38 3.90
N MET A 87 14.32 0.71 4.03
CA MET A 87 14.98 1.74 3.21
C MET A 87 14.98 1.38 1.72
N GLU A 88 15.26 0.12 1.40
CA GLU A 88 15.23 -0.37 0.02
C GLU A 88 13.81 -0.32 -0.54
N ALA A 89 12.79 -0.75 0.21
CA ALA A 89 11.39 -0.62 -0.19
C ALA A 89 11.00 0.85 -0.43
N ALA A 90 11.30 1.75 0.50
CA ALA A 90 11.01 3.18 0.38
C ALA A 90 11.68 3.82 -0.86
N ARG A 91 12.89 3.38 -1.23
CA ARG A 91 13.54 3.81 -2.47
C ARG A 91 12.75 3.39 -3.70
N HIS A 92 12.33 2.13 -3.77
CA HIS A 92 11.56 1.62 -4.90
C HIS A 92 10.21 2.34 -5.01
N GLU A 93 9.51 2.52 -3.89
CA GLU A 93 8.27 3.29 -3.84
C GLU A 93 8.46 4.73 -4.33
N HIS A 94 9.53 5.40 -3.89
CA HIS A 94 9.84 6.75 -4.34
C HIS A 94 10.13 6.80 -5.85
N GLN A 95 10.87 5.83 -6.39
CA GLN A 95 11.13 5.74 -7.81
C GLN A 95 9.83 5.55 -8.62
N VAL A 96 8.94 4.67 -8.15
CA VAL A 96 7.62 4.46 -8.76
C VAL A 96 6.78 5.73 -8.70
N MET A 97 6.80 6.46 -7.58
CA MET A 97 6.11 7.74 -7.43
C MET A 97 6.58 8.77 -8.46
N LEU A 98 7.89 8.93 -8.65
CA LEU A 98 8.46 9.84 -9.64
C LEU A 98 8.06 9.44 -11.07
N MET A 99 8.12 8.15 -11.40
CA MET A 99 7.68 7.65 -12.71
C MET A 99 6.18 7.91 -12.95
N ARG A 100 5.35 7.71 -11.92
CA ARG A 100 3.91 7.99 -11.98
C ARG A 100 3.63 9.47 -12.21
N GLN A 101 4.36 10.36 -11.53
CA GLN A 101 4.21 11.80 -11.71
C GLN A 101 4.58 12.22 -13.13
N ASP A 102 5.70 11.71 -13.66
CA ASP A 102 6.14 12.02 -15.02
C ASP A 102 5.13 11.52 -16.06
N LEU A 103 4.58 10.31 -15.87
CA LEU A 103 3.55 9.75 -16.74
C LEU A 103 2.28 10.62 -16.75
N MET A 104 1.79 11.02 -15.58
CA MET A 104 0.62 11.91 -15.46
C MET A 104 0.87 13.26 -16.13
N ARG A 105 2.07 13.84 -15.98
CA ARG A 105 2.44 15.10 -16.64
C ARG A 105 2.35 14.96 -18.16
N ARG A 106 2.92 13.90 -18.73
CA ARG A 106 2.88 13.63 -20.18
C ARG A 106 1.46 13.36 -20.69
N GLN A 107 0.64 12.63 -19.92
CA GLN A 107 -0.76 12.39 -20.29
C GLN A 107 -1.57 13.68 -20.35
N GLU A 108 -1.37 14.59 -19.38
CA GLU A 108 -2.01 15.91 -19.38
C GLU A 108 -1.53 16.79 -20.54
N GLU A 109 -0.23 16.77 -20.86
CA GLU A 109 0.32 17.46 -22.04
C GLU A 109 -0.32 16.96 -23.35
N LEU A 110 -0.44 15.63 -23.51
CA LEU A 110 -1.10 15.02 -24.67
C LEU A 110 -2.57 15.41 -24.74
N ARG A 111 -3.30 15.34 -23.62
CA ARG A 111 -4.71 15.73 -23.56
C ARG A 111 -4.92 17.18 -23.99
N ARG A 112 -4.07 18.11 -23.53
CA ARG A 112 -4.13 19.52 -23.95
C ARG A 112 -3.88 19.69 -25.44
N MET A 113 -2.92 18.96 -26.01
CA MET A 113 -2.68 19.00 -27.45
C MET A 113 -3.86 18.43 -28.24
N GLU A 114 -4.48 17.35 -27.79
CA GLU A 114 -5.70 16.79 -28.41
C GLU A 114 -6.87 17.76 -28.34
N GLU A 115 -7.09 18.42 -27.20
CA GLU A 115 -8.13 19.42 -27.03
C GLU A 115 -7.93 20.63 -27.96
N LEU A 116 -6.69 21.13 -28.08
CA LEU A 116 -6.34 22.20 -29.02
C LEU A 116 -6.56 21.76 -30.48
N HIS A 117 -6.13 20.55 -30.84
CA HIS A 117 -6.34 20.01 -32.18
C HIS A 117 -7.83 19.88 -32.51
N ASN A 118 -8.65 19.39 -31.57
CA ASN A 118 -10.08 19.25 -31.76
C ASN A 118 -10.78 20.61 -31.91
N GLN A 119 -10.36 21.63 -31.15
CA GLN A 119 -10.82 23.01 -31.33
C GLN A 119 -10.49 23.55 -32.73
N GLU A 120 -9.27 23.29 -33.22
CA GLU A 120 -8.86 23.72 -34.56
C GLU A 120 -9.67 23.03 -35.66
N VAL A 121 -9.91 21.72 -35.54
CA VAL A 121 -10.77 20.97 -36.46
C VAL A 121 -12.20 21.50 -36.44
N GLN A 122 -12.77 21.77 -35.27
CA GLN A 122 -14.11 22.37 -35.16
C GLN A 122 -14.17 23.76 -35.80
N LYS A 123 -13.17 24.60 -35.56
CA LYS A 123 -13.07 25.94 -36.15
C LYS A 123 -12.97 25.85 -37.68
N ARG A 124 -12.16 24.92 -38.20
CA ARG A 124 -12.04 24.67 -39.65
C ARG A 124 -13.36 24.23 -40.25
N LYS A 125 -14.09 23.30 -39.62
CA LYS A 125 -15.42 22.86 -40.05
C LYS A 125 -16.44 24.01 -40.05
N GLN A 126 -16.44 24.87 -39.03
CA GLN A 126 -17.32 26.05 -39.00
C GLN A 126 -17.01 27.04 -40.11
N LEU A 127 -15.73 27.26 -40.41
CA LEU A 127 -15.30 28.13 -41.50
C LEU A 127 -15.74 27.57 -42.86
N GLU A 128 -15.57 26.26 -43.06
CA GLU A 128 -15.99 25.56 -44.28
C GLU A 128 -17.50 25.64 -44.49
N LEU A 129 -18.30 25.41 -43.44
CA LEU A 129 -19.76 25.53 -43.51
C LEU A 129 -20.21 26.96 -43.87
N ARG A 130 -19.55 27.99 -43.33
CA ARG A 130 -19.82 29.39 -43.70
C ARG A 130 -19.49 29.67 -45.16
N GLN A 131 -18.36 29.16 -45.66
CA GLN A 131 -17.97 29.32 -47.06
C GLN A 131 -18.95 28.60 -47.99
N GLU A 132 -19.41 27.39 -47.61
CA GLU A 132 -20.40 26.65 -48.37
C GLU A 132 -21.76 27.36 -48.39
N GLU A 133 -22.21 27.93 -47.26
CA GLU A 133 -23.42 28.73 -47.21
C GLU A 133 -23.32 29.99 -48.10
N GLU A 134 -22.18 30.67 -48.10
CA GLU A 134 -21.94 31.83 -48.96
C GLU A 134 -21.91 31.43 -50.45
N ARG A 135 -21.28 30.29 -50.79
CA ARG A 135 -21.31 29.74 -52.15
C ARG A 135 -22.72 29.39 -52.57
N ARG A 136 -23.48 28.72 -51.70
CA ARG A 136 -24.87 28.33 -51.95
C ARG A 136 -25.78 29.55 -52.12
N ARG A 137 -25.61 30.62 -51.33
CA ARG A 137 -26.36 31.88 -51.52
C ARG A 137 -26.07 32.51 -52.88
N ARG A 138 -24.81 32.56 -53.31
CA ARG A 138 -24.42 33.04 -54.65
C ARG A 138 -25.00 32.18 -55.77
N GLU A 139 -24.97 30.86 -55.61
CA GLU A 139 -25.57 29.91 -56.57
C GLU A 139 -27.10 30.08 -56.63
N GLU A 140 -27.78 30.23 -55.50
CA GLU A 140 -29.22 30.50 -55.44
C GLU A 140 -29.58 31.87 -56.03
N GLU A 141 -28.77 32.91 -55.84
CA GLU A 141 -28.94 34.22 -56.48
C GLU A 141 -28.74 34.15 -58.00
N MET A 142 -27.71 33.46 -58.48
CA MET A 142 -27.49 33.21 -59.91
C MET A 142 -28.62 32.38 -60.52
N ARG A 143 -29.12 31.36 -59.79
CA ARG A 143 -30.28 30.57 -60.23
C ARG A 143 -31.54 31.42 -60.28
N ARG A 144 -31.79 32.27 -59.28
CA ARG A 144 -32.91 33.23 -59.32
C ARG A 144 -32.79 34.21 -60.48
N GLN A 145 -31.60 34.74 -60.77
CA GLN A 145 -31.41 35.59 -61.95
C GLN A 145 -31.65 34.83 -63.26
N GLN A 146 -31.22 33.57 -63.35
CA GLN A 146 -31.46 32.72 -64.52
C GLN A 146 -32.95 32.36 -64.66
N GLU A 147 -33.63 32.04 -63.56
CA GLU A 147 -35.08 31.84 -63.50
C GLU A 147 -35.84 33.13 -63.87
N GLU A 148 -35.39 34.30 -63.43
CA GLU A 148 -35.98 35.60 -63.75
C GLU A 148 -35.75 35.98 -65.23
N MET A 149 -34.58 35.63 -65.78
CA MET A 149 -34.29 35.77 -67.22
C MET A 149 -35.16 34.82 -68.07
N MET A 150 -35.33 33.57 -67.64
CA MET A 150 -36.25 32.61 -68.25
C MET A 150 -37.72 33.05 -68.12
N ARG A 151 -38.10 33.64 -66.98
CA ARG A 151 -39.43 34.22 -66.75
C ARG A 151 -39.67 35.43 -67.64
N ARG A 152 -38.70 36.33 -67.82
CA ARG A 152 -38.77 37.41 -68.80
C ARG A 152 -38.88 36.90 -70.24
N GLN A 153 -38.22 35.79 -70.56
CA GLN A 153 -38.33 35.17 -71.88
C GLN A 153 -39.71 34.50 -72.08
N GLN A 154 -40.32 33.97 -71.01
CA GLN A 154 -41.66 33.37 -71.04
C GLN A 154 -42.79 34.44 -70.97
N GLU A 155 -42.56 35.57 -70.30
CA GLU A 155 -43.44 36.75 -70.28
C GLU A 155 -43.45 37.51 -71.63
N GLY A 156 -42.48 37.25 -72.51
CA GLY A 156 -42.52 37.68 -73.92
C GLY A 156 -43.51 36.91 -74.81
N PHE A 157 -44.17 35.85 -74.33
CA PHE A 157 -45.04 35.00 -75.16
C PHE A 157 -46.42 34.64 -74.57
N LYS A 158 -46.85 35.18 -73.42
CA LYS A 158 -48.24 34.95 -72.94
C LYS A 158 -48.86 36.18 -72.29
N GLY A 159 -49.55 36.96 -73.12
CA GLY A 159 -50.63 37.82 -72.66
C GLY A 159 -51.84 36.99 -72.19
N THR A 160 -52.51 37.50 -71.16
CA THR A 160 -53.89 37.24 -70.71
C THR A 160 -54.26 35.83 -70.22
N PHE A 161 -54.50 35.69 -68.91
CA PHE A 161 -55.79 35.30 -68.30
C PHE A 161 -55.66 35.23 -66.76
N PRO A 162 -56.63 35.71 -65.96
CA PRO A 162 -56.65 35.48 -64.52
C PRO A 162 -57.37 34.17 -64.17
N ASP A 163 -56.93 33.61 -63.04
CA ASP A 163 -57.70 32.81 -62.07
C ASP A 163 -57.76 31.27 -62.19
N ALA A 164 -57.82 30.65 -61.00
CA ALA A 164 -58.15 29.25 -60.66
C ALA A 164 -57.05 28.16 -60.71
N ARG A 165 -56.03 28.24 -59.82
CA ARG A 165 -55.45 27.01 -59.19
C ARG A 165 -54.68 27.17 -57.87
N GLU A 166 -54.87 28.26 -57.14
CA GLU A 166 -54.10 28.52 -55.90
C GLU A 166 -54.80 28.06 -54.60
N GLN A 167 -55.58 26.97 -54.67
CA GLN A 167 -56.26 26.37 -53.51
C GLN A 167 -55.90 24.91 -53.25
N GLU A 168 -54.70 24.46 -53.63
CA GLU A 168 -54.29 23.06 -53.39
C GLU A 168 -52.81 22.89 -52.99
N ILE A 169 -52.20 23.82 -52.25
CA ILE A 169 -50.96 23.53 -51.48
C ILE A 169 -51.06 24.09 -50.05
N ARG A 170 -52.29 24.41 -49.60
CA ARG A 170 -52.60 24.73 -48.19
C ARG A 170 -53.19 23.54 -47.43
N MET A 171 -52.97 22.33 -47.94
CA MET A 171 -53.44 21.07 -47.35
C MET A 171 -52.35 19.98 -47.34
N GLY A 172 -51.13 20.37 -46.92
CA GLY A 172 -50.04 19.44 -46.59
C GLY A 172 -49.50 19.61 -45.17
N GLN A 173 -50.21 20.38 -44.32
CA GLN A 173 -49.84 20.69 -42.93
C GLN A 173 -50.86 20.11 -41.95
N MET A 174 -51.09 18.80 -42.05
CA MET A 174 -51.65 17.88 -41.05
C MET A 174 -51.17 16.49 -41.56
N ALA A 175 -50.53 15.60 -40.84
CA ALA A 175 -50.45 15.39 -39.42
C ALA A 175 -49.21 14.51 -39.13
N MET A 176 -48.36 14.92 -38.20
CA MET A 176 -47.54 13.98 -37.44
C MET A 176 -47.65 14.47 -36.00
N GLY A 177 -48.52 13.78 -35.28
CA GLY A 177 -49.06 14.18 -34.00
C GLY A 177 -47.97 14.24 -32.93
N GLY A 178 -48.02 15.33 -32.17
CA GLY A 178 -47.38 15.39 -30.87
C GLY A 178 -48.13 14.54 -29.84
N ALA A 179 -47.34 13.93 -28.97
CA ALA A 179 -47.57 13.75 -27.54
C ALA A 179 -48.89 13.11 -27.05
N MET A 180 -48.78 11.88 -26.56
CA MET A 180 -49.46 11.36 -25.35
C MET A 180 -48.58 10.22 -24.81
N GLY A 181 -48.20 10.12 -23.54
CA GLY A 181 -48.77 10.72 -22.34
C GLY A 181 -49.68 9.72 -21.61
N ILE A 182 -49.05 8.84 -20.81
CA ILE A 182 -49.53 8.32 -19.50
C ILE A 182 -50.62 7.22 -19.47
N ASN A 183 -50.19 6.05 -18.97
CA ASN A 183 -50.76 5.13 -17.95
C ASN A 183 -52.30 5.09 -17.72
N ASN A 184 -52.88 3.87 -17.64
CA ASN A 184 -53.23 3.17 -16.39
C ASN A 184 -54.33 2.06 -16.54
N ARG A 185 -54.06 0.89 -15.90
CA ARG A 185 -54.97 -0.07 -15.19
C ARG A 185 -55.94 -1.05 -15.89
N GLY A 186 -55.86 -2.31 -15.40
CA GLY A 186 -56.95 -3.30 -15.23
C GLY A 186 -56.46 -4.77 -15.31
N ALA A 187 -56.01 -5.42 -14.22
CA ALA A 187 -56.76 -6.31 -13.29
C ALA A 187 -57.00 -7.76 -13.83
N MET A 188 -56.20 -8.78 -13.44
CA MET A 188 -56.45 -9.87 -12.42
C MET A 188 -57.37 -11.03 -12.90
N PRO A 189 -57.38 -12.29 -12.36
CA PRO A 189 -56.63 -12.95 -11.25
C PRO A 189 -56.13 -14.43 -11.53
N PRO A 190 -55.60 -15.18 -10.51
CA PRO A 190 -54.85 -16.45 -10.68
C PRO A 190 -55.36 -17.70 -9.87
N ALA A 191 -54.54 -18.79 -9.87
CA ALA A 191 -54.42 -19.97 -8.95
C ALA A 191 -54.93 -21.35 -9.48
N PRO A 192 -54.54 -22.54 -8.92
CA PRO A 192 -53.81 -22.82 -7.65
C PRO A 192 -52.71 -23.93 -7.67
N VAL A 193 -52.09 -24.13 -6.49
CA VAL A 193 -51.19 -25.23 -6.03
C VAL A 193 -51.97 -26.31 -5.24
N PRO A 194 -51.38 -27.49 -4.91
CA PRO A 194 -50.77 -27.76 -3.58
C PRO A 194 -49.50 -28.68 -3.68
N ALA A 195 -48.42 -28.64 -2.86
CA ALA A 195 -48.11 -28.62 -1.41
C ALA A 195 -47.67 -30.00 -0.84
N GLY A 196 -46.43 -30.08 -0.33
CA GLY A 196 -45.88 -31.20 0.47
C GLY A 196 -44.36 -31.11 0.75
N THR A 197 -43.98 -30.77 1.99
CA THR A 197 -42.61 -30.69 2.61
C THR A 197 -42.06 -32.08 3.04
N PRO A 198 -40.80 -32.31 3.56
CA PRO A 198 -39.80 -31.37 4.15
C PRO A 198 -38.27 -31.60 3.87
N ALA A 199 -37.45 -30.64 4.33
CA ALA A 199 -36.02 -30.64 4.77
C ALA A 199 -34.86 -31.10 3.82
N PRO A 200 -33.72 -30.36 3.75
CA PRO A 200 -32.51 -30.84 3.09
C PRO A 200 -31.44 -31.38 4.08
N PRO A 201 -30.72 -32.47 3.74
CA PRO A 201 -29.42 -32.80 4.31
C PRO A 201 -28.30 -32.10 3.52
N GLY A 202 -27.19 -31.80 4.19
CA GLY A 202 -26.02 -31.19 3.56
C GLY A 202 -25.33 -32.09 2.52
N PRO A 203 -24.55 -31.52 1.58
CA PRO A 203 -23.70 -32.33 0.73
C PRO A 203 -22.25 -32.37 1.24
N ALA A 204 -21.74 -33.60 1.28
CA ALA A 204 -20.33 -33.92 1.40
C ALA A 204 -19.59 -33.70 0.07
N THR A 205 -18.41 -33.10 0.19
CA THR A 205 -17.13 -33.43 -0.46
C THR A 205 -17.11 -33.75 -1.97
N MET A 206 -16.71 -32.76 -2.77
CA MET A 206 -15.94 -32.94 -4.01
C MET A 206 -14.74 -32.00 -3.93
N MET A 207 -13.52 -32.55 -3.94
CA MET A 207 -12.26 -31.79 -3.98
C MET A 207 -12.16 -30.99 -5.30
N PRO A 208 -11.42 -29.88 -5.31
CA PRO A 208 -10.11 -29.97 -5.95
C PRO A 208 -8.99 -29.25 -5.19
N ASP A 209 -7.80 -29.77 -5.49
CA ASP A 209 -6.46 -29.32 -5.16
C ASP A 209 -6.19 -27.84 -5.54
N GLY A 210 -5.24 -27.21 -4.84
CA GLY A 210 -4.50 -26.08 -5.36
C GLY A 210 -4.71 -24.71 -4.72
N THR A 211 -3.79 -24.40 -3.79
CA THR A 211 -3.01 -23.13 -3.73
C THR A 211 -3.65 -21.79 -3.31
N LEU A 212 -3.14 -21.33 -2.16
CA LEU A 212 -2.74 -19.94 -1.81
C LEU A 212 -3.84 -18.89 -1.58
N GLY A 213 -4.21 -18.69 -0.31
CA GLY A 213 -4.98 -17.54 0.17
C GLY A 213 -4.31 -16.85 1.37
N LEU A 214 -3.95 -15.59 1.18
CA LEU A 214 -3.45 -14.62 2.16
C LEU A 214 -4.63 -13.96 2.90
N THR A 215 -4.65 -13.93 4.25
CA THR A 215 -5.37 -12.93 5.08
C THR A 215 -4.72 -12.86 6.49
N PRO A 216 -4.88 -11.74 7.26
CA PRO A 216 -3.91 -11.25 8.24
C PRO A 216 -4.17 -11.75 9.69
N PRO A 217 -3.22 -11.63 10.64
CA PRO A 217 -3.47 -12.05 12.00
C PRO A 217 -4.12 -10.94 12.83
N THR A 218 -5.18 -11.32 13.54
CA THR A 218 -5.79 -10.59 14.66
C THR A 218 -5.01 -10.85 15.95
N THR A 219 -4.81 -9.78 16.69
CA THR A 219 -4.36 -9.73 18.09
C THR A 219 -5.25 -10.56 19.03
N GLU A 220 -4.69 -10.94 20.19
CA GLU A 220 -5.27 -11.67 21.35
C GLU A 220 -4.87 -13.16 21.36
N ARG A 221 -4.57 -13.84 22.46
CA ARG A 221 -4.33 -13.51 23.87
C ARG A 221 -3.94 -14.86 24.52
N PHE A 222 -2.81 -14.85 25.22
CA PHE A 222 -2.47 -15.69 26.37
C PHE A 222 -2.74 -17.21 26.30
N GLY A 223 -1.65 -17.99 26.28
CA GLY A 223 -1.68 -19.44 26.38
C GLY A 223 -2.34 -19.93 27.68
N GLN A 224 -3.27 -20.87 27.54
CA GLN A 224 -3.71 -21.77 28.60
C GLN A 224 -2.96 -23.09 28.44
N ALA A 225 -2.25 -23.47 29.49
CA ALA A 225 -1.56 -24.74 29.62
C ALA A 225 -2.58 -25.89 29.75
N ALA A 226 -2.38 -26.95 28.97
CA ALA A 226 -3.01 -28.24 29.21
C ALA A 226 -2.20 -29.01 30.26
N THR A 227 -2.92 -29.50 31.26
CA THR A 227 -2.50 -30.31 32.40
C THR A 227 -2.03 -31.69 31.96
N MET A 228 -0.81 -32.09 32.36
CA MET A 228 -0.41 -33.50 32.43
C MET A 228 0.05 -33.78 33.86
N GLU A 229 -0.68 -34.68 34.51
CA GLU A 229 -0.48 -35.14 35.88
C GLU A 229 0.80 -35.97 36.02
N GLY A 230 1.49 -35.82 37.14
CA GLY A 230 2.39 -36.86 37.64
C GLY A 230 3.59 -36.38 38.45
N ILE A 231 3.49 -36.62 39.77
CA ILE A 231 4.59 -36.86 40.73
C ILE A 231 5.06 -35.62 41.56
N GLY A 232 4.82 -35.72 42.87
CA GLY A 232 5.80 -35.32 43.89
C GLY A 232 5.57 -33.97 44.58
N ALA A 233 5.07 -34.02 45.81
CA ALA A 233 4.95 -32.92 46.75
C ALA A 233 6.27 -32.18 47.01
N ILE A 234 6.26 -30.84 47.08
CA ILE A 234 6.72 -30.04 48.24
C ILE A 234 6.23 -28.60 48.10
N GLY A 235 5.51 -28.10 49.11
CA GLY A 235 5.10 -26.71 49.21
C GLY A 235 6.30 -25.78 49.48
N GLY A 236 6.34 -24.67 48.77
CA GLY A 236 7.35 -23.63 48.95
C GLY A 236 6.96 -22.36 48.21
N THR A 237 6.27 -21.46 48.91
CA THR A 237 6.04 -20.08 48.47
C THR A 237 7.39 -19.35 48.33
N PRO A 238 7.72 -18.71 47.19
CA PRO A 238 8.88 -17.83 47.11
C PRO A 238 8.60 -16.48 47.78
N PRO A 239 9.57 -15.85 48.47
CA PRO A 239 9.36 -14.54 49.07
C PRO A 239 9.36 -13.45 47.98
N ALA A 240 8.34 -12.61 48.03
CA ALA A 240 8.20 -11.42 47.20
C ALA A 240 9.25 -10.39 47.59
N PHE A 241 10.15 -10.04 46.67
CA PHE A 241 10.93 -8.81 46.77
C PHE A 241 10.10 -7.63 46.24
N ASN A 242 10.03 -6.60 47.08
CA ASN A 242 9.21 -5.41 46.95
C ASN A 242 9.31 -4.75 45.56
N ARG A 243 8.17 -4.66 44.90
CA ARG A 243 7.94 -3.78 43.74
C ARG A 243 7.88 -2.34 44.24
N ALA A 244 8.88 -1.53 43.90
CA ALA A 244 8.81 -0.07 44.11
C ALA A 244 7.66 0.52 43.26
N ALA A 245 6.95 1.48 43.85
CA ALA A 245 5.75 2.12 43.31
C ALA A 245 6.01 2.94 42.02
N PRO A 246 5.00 3.11 41.15
CA PRO A 246 5.13 3.89 39.92
C PRO A 246 4.90 5.38 40.21
N GLY A 247 5.87 6.24 39.93
CA GLY A 247 5.64 7.69 39.99
C GLY A 247 6.84 8.60 40.27
N ALA A 248 8.01 8.35 39.70
CA ALA A 248 9.11 9.32 39.73
C ALA A 248 9.36 9.87 38.31
N GLU A 249 8.81 11.05 38.08
CA GLU A 249 8.98 11.87 36.88
C GLU A 249 10.47 12.16 36.62
N PHE A 250 10.96 11.83 35.43
CA PHE A 250 12.33 12.12 35.01
C PHE A 250 12.36 13.47 34.28
N ALA A 251 12.71 14.55 35.00
CA ALA A 251 13.01 15.85 34.41
C ALA A 251 14.50 15.93 34.00
N PRO A 252 14.85 16.65 32.92
CA PRO A 252 16.18 16.56 32.30
C PRO A 252 17.26 17.34 33.09
N ASN A 253 18.35 16.62 33.38
CA ASN A 253 19.51 17.12 34.12
C ASN A 253 20.26 18.22 33.33
N LYS A 254 20.21 19.46 33.82
CA LYS A 254 21.02 20.58 33.30
C LYS A 254 22.41 20.52 33.94
N ARG A 255 23.40 20.30 33.07
CA ARG A 255 24.84 20.59 33.20
C ARG A 255 25.18 21.59 34.32
N ARG A 256 26.13 21.21 35.18
CA ARG A 256 26.93 22.15 35.97
C ARG A 256 28.38 22.04 35.54
N ARG A 257 28.87 23.09 34.87
CA ARG A 257 30.29 23.46 34.89
C ARG A 257 30.61 23.90 36.31
N TYR A 258 31.72 23.45 36.86
CA TYR A 258 32.89 24.27 37.23
C TYR A 258 34.09 23.34 37.30
#